data_AF-A0A8J9X3N6-F1
#
_entry.id   AF-A0A8J9X3N6-F1
#
_cell.length_a   1.000
_cell.length_b   1.000
_cell.length_c   1.000
_cell.angle_alpha   90.00
_cell.angle_beta   90.00
_cell.angle_gamma   90.00
#
_symmetry.space_group_name_H-M   'P 1'
#
loop_
_entity.id
_entity.type
_entity.pdbx_description
1 polymer ?
#
loop_
_entity_poly.entity_id
_entity_poly.type
_entity_poly.pdbx_seq_one_letter_code
_entity_poly.pdbx_strand_id
1 'polypeptide(L)'
;VRGYLNVFDAQALSTVRLTVSEGKHRMVRRILANCGHPVVSLHRDRLGAVALNDLPAGEYRPLTTEESPWAETLVPLEKKHIKPKPKTSRKQL
;
A
#
# COMPACT_ATOMS: atom_id res chain seq x y z
N VAL A 1 17.53 1.34 0.67
CA VAL A 1 16.61 0.66 1.61
C VAL A 1 17.06 1.00 3.03
N ARG A 2 16.37 1.92 3.72
CA ARG A 2 16.46 1.98 5.19
C ARG A 2 15.27 1.18 5.69
N GLY A 3 15.53 -0.04 6.13
CA GLY A 3 14.47 -0.95 6.56
C GLY A 3 15.09 -2.02 7.44
N TYR A 4 14.49 -2.23 8.59
CA TYR A 4 14.76 -3.38 9.46
C TYR A 4 13.91 -4.55 8.96
N LEU A 5 14.49 -5.74 8.93
CA LEU A 5 13.79 -6.99 8.67
C LEU A 5 13.35 -7.56 10.02
N ASN A 6 12.05 -7.51 10.31
CA ASN A 6 11.51 -8.19 11.49
C ASN A 6 10.99 -9.56 11.08
N VAL A 7 11.62 -10.64 11.56
CA VAL A 7 11.19 -12.02 11.36
C VAL A 7 10.23 -12.40 12.48
N PHE A 8 9.00 -12.78 12.14
CA PHE A 8 7.97 -13.12 13.14
C PHE A 8 7.86 -14.62 13.42
N ASP A 9 8.40 -15.48 12.55
CA ASP A 9 8.34 -16.93 12.70
C ASP A 9 9.55 -17.60 12.03
N ALA A 10 10.13 -18.60 12.71
CA ALA A 10 11.33 -19.33 12.31
C ALA A 10 10.99 -20.78 11.92
N GLN A 11 9.95 -20.95 11.10
CA GLN A 11 9.54 -22.22 10.50
C GLN A 11 9.93 -22.25 9.01
N ALA A 12 9.46 -23.24 8.25
CA ALA A 12 9.70 -23.35 6.80
C ALA A 12 9.24 -22.11 6.00
N LEU A 13 8.32 -21.32 6.55
CA LEU A 13 7.91 -20.01 6.03
C LEU A 13 8.12 -18.96 7.12
N SER A 14 8.79 -17.87 6.76
CA SER A 14 8.97 -16.72 7.64
C SER A 14 8.15 -15.53 7.14
N THR A 15 7.42 -14.91 8.05
CA THR A 15 6.78 -13.61 7.78
C THR A 15 7.78 -12.51 8.11
N VAL A 16 7.91 -11.53 7.20
CA VAL A 16 8.81 -10.39 7.37
C VAL A 16 8.11 -9.07 7.11
N ARG A 17 8.37 -8.05 7.94
CA ARG A 17 7.93 -6.68 7.69
C ARG A 17 9.09 -5.87 7.10
N LEU A 18 8.82 -5.16 6.00
CA LEU A 18 9.81 -4.38 5.26
C LEU A 18 9.23 -3.00 4.94
N THR A 19 10.01 -1.95 5.18
CA THR A 19 9.71 -0.58 4.73
C THR A 19 10.60 -0.25 3.55
N VAL A 20 9.98 0.16 2.43
CA VAL A 20 10.68 0.62 1.23
C VAL A 20 10.27 2.05 0.90
N SER A 21 11.24 2.87 0.51
CA SER A 21 11.02 4.27 0.11
C SER A 21 10.83 4.43 -1.41
N GLU A 22 11.08 3.38 -2.18
CA GLU A 22 10.92 3.37 -3.64
C GLU A 22 10.03 2.20 -4.07
N GLY A 23 9.25 2.43 -5.14
CA GLY A 23 8.28 1.47 -5.67
C GLY A 23 8.66 0.90 -7.03
N LYS A 24 9.91 0.47 -7.23
CA LYS A 24 10.32 -0.11 -8.54
C LYS A 24 9.60 -1.43 -8.82
N HIS A 25 9.44 -1.74 -10.11
CA HIS A 25 8.72 -2.95 -10.56
C HIS A 25 9.20 -4.23 -9.87
N ARG A 26 8.28 -4.87 -9.14
CA ARG A 26 8.48 -6.10 -8.36
C ARG A 26 9.69 -6.07 -7.40
N MET A 27 10.13 -4.89 -6.96
CA MET A 27 11.37 -4.71 -6.21
C MET A 27 11.51 -5.64 -5.01
N VAL A 28 10.53 -5.67 -4.11
CA VAL A 28 10.59 -6.50 -2.88
C VAL A 28 10.77 -7.97 -3.22
N ARG A 29 10.01 -8.48 -4.21
CA ARG A 29 10.12 -9.88 -4.66
C ARG A 29 11.49 -10.17 -5.27
N ARG A 30 12.05 -9.23 -6.04
CA ARG A 30 13.38 -9.36 -6.66
C ARG A 30 14.49 -9.35 -5.62
N ILE A 31 14.45 -8.41 -4.67
CA ILE A 31 15.46 -8.29 -3.62
C ILE A 31 15.49 -9.58 -2.78
N LEU A 32 14.33 -10.04 -2.28
CA LEU A 32 14.28 -11.23 -1.44
C LEU A 32 14.63 -12.52 -2.20
N ALA A 33 14.21 -12.66 -3.47
CA ALA A 33 14.61 -13.80 -4.30
C ALA A 33 16.13 -13.84 -4.52
N ASN A 34 16.78 -12.69 -4.75
CA ASN A 34 18.23 -12.60 -4.89
C ASN A 34 18.99 -13.01 -3.60
N CYS A 35 18.34 -12.90 -2.44
CA CYS A 35 18.87 -13.36 -1.16
C CYS A 35 18.53 -14.84 -0.84
N GLY A 36 17.91 -15.58 -1.77
CA GLY A 36 17.50 -16.97 -1.54
C GLY A 36 16.17 -17.14 -0.79
N HIS A 37 15.40 -16.06 -0.62
CA HIS A 37 14.11 -16.06 0.08
C HIS A 37 12.96 -15.68 -0.89
N PRO A 38 12.52 -16.60 -1.76
CA PRO A 38 11.43 -16.30 -2.68
C PRO A 38 10.13 -15.95 -1.94
N VAL A 39 9.49 -14.86 -2.35
CA VAL A 39 8.27 -14.35 -1.69
C VAL A 39 7.04 -15.14 -2.13
N VAL A 40 6.39 -15.82 -1.19
CA VAL A 40 5.14 -16.56 -1.42
C VAL A 40 3.92 -15.63 -1.36
N SER A 41 3.82 -14.80 -0.32
CA SER A 41 2.76 -13.79 -0.15
C SER A 41 3.35 -12.40 0.06
N LEU A 42 2.72 -11.38 -0.51
CA LEU A 42 3.12 -9.98 -0.33
C LEU A 42 1.88 -9.14 -0.09
N HIS A 43 1.83 -8.51 1.08
CA HIS A 43 0.77 -7.62 1.49
C HIS A 43 1.37 -6.27 1.89
N ARG A 44 0.72 -5.17 1.49
CA ARG A 44 1.10 -3.82 1.92
C ARG A 44 0.15 -3.39 3.01
N ASP A 45 0.62 -3.40 4.25
CA ASP A 45 -0.14 -3.04 5.45
C ASP A 45 -0.17 -1.52 5.71
N ARG A 46 0.81 -0.78 5.19
CA ARG A 46 0.95 0.67 5.38
C ARG A 46 1.48 1.38 4.14
N LEU A 47 1.03 2.62 3.95
CA LEU A 47 1.62 3.58 3.02
C LEU A 47 1.84 4.90 3.77
N GLY A 48 3.10 5.23 4.05
CA GLY A 48 3.46 6.41 4.85
C GLY A 48 2.72 6.45 6.18
N ALA A 49 1.90 7.48 6.41
CA ALA A 49 1.11 7.62 7.64
C ALA A 49 -0.18 6.77 7.66
N VAL A 50 -0.63 6.25 6.52
CA VAL A 50 -1.90 5.52 6.40
C VAL A 50 -1.70 4.03 6.60
N ALA A 51 -2.38 3.45 7.58
CA ALA A 51 -2.35 2.02 7.87
C ALA A 51 -3.72 1.36 7.60
N LEU A 52 -3.68 0.09 7.19
CA LEU A 52 -4.89 -0.68 6.88
C LEU A 52 -5.71 -0.99 8.16
N ASN A 53 -5.03 -1.25 9.28
CA ASN A 53 -5.63 -1.64 10.56
C ASN A 53 -6.70 -2.74 10.35
N ASP A 54 -7.92 -2.54 10.84
CA ASP A 54 -9.03 -3.50 10.77
C ASP A 54 -9.90 -3.35 9.51
N LEU A 55 -9.44 -2.64 8.47
CA LEU A 55 -10.21 -2.45 7.24
C LEU A 55 -10.33 -3.79 6.47
N PRO A 56 -11.56 -4.29 6.22
CA PRO A 56 -11.75 -5.55 5.51
C PRO A 56 -11.26 -5.50 4.06
N ALA A 57 -10.92 -6.66 3.52
CA ALA A 57 -10.51 -6.78 2.13
C ALA A 57 -11.64 -6.34 1.18
N GLY A 58 -11.31 -5.45 0.24
CA GLY A 58 -12.25 -4.91 -0.74
C GLY A 58 -12.98 -3.64 -0.29
N GLU A 59 -12.88 -3.28 0.99
CA GLU A 59 -13.50 -2.07 1.54
C GLU A 59 -12.61 -0.84 1.40
N TYR A 60 -13.22 0.34 1.54
CA TYR A 60 -12.52 1.62 1.63
C TYR A 60 -13.09 2.47 2.76
N ARG A 61 -12.26 3.38 3.29
CA ARG A 61 -12.68 4.36 4.30
C ARG A 61 -12.10 5.74 3.98
N PRO A 62 -12.72 6.84 4.44
CA PRO A 62 -12.07 8.13 4.46
C PRO A 62 -10.82 8.11 5.35
N LEU A 63 -9.88 9.01 5.04
CA LEU A 63 -8.70 9.25 5.89
C LEU A 63 -9.14 9.86 7.22
N THR A 64 -8.42 9.52 8.28
CA THR A 64 -8.61 10.19 9.58
C THR A 64 -8.00 11.59 9.57
N THR A 65 -8.34 12.40 10.58
CA THR A 65 -7.75 13.73 10.77
C THR A 65 -6.23 13.66 10.96
N GLU A 66 -5.72 12.58 11.53
CA GLU A 66 -4.28 12.35 11.73
C GLU A 66 -3.55 11.93 10.44
N GLU A 67 -4.25 11.23 9.54
CA GLU A 67 -3.69 10.73 8.27
C GLU A 67 -3.73 11.77 7.14
N SER A 68 -4.70 12.69 7.18
CA SER A 68 -4.97 13.67 6.13
C SER A 68 -3.75 14.56 5.78
N PRO A 69 -2.99 15.12 6.75
CA PRO A 69 -1.84 15.97 6.44
C PRO A 69 -0.77 15.28 5.61
N TRP A 70 -0.54 13.98 5.84
CA TRP A 70 0.45 13.22 5.06
C TRP A 70 -0.01 13.05 3.61
N ALA A 71 -1.30 12.78 3.38
CA ALA A 71 -1.82 12.61 2.02
C ALA A 71 -1.71 13.92 1.20
N GLU A 72 -1.85 15.08 1.85
CA GLU A 72 -1.64 16.38 1.21
C GLU A 72 -0.21 16.56 0.69
N THR A 73 0.79 16.00 1.37
CA THR A 73 2.19 16.04 0.91
C THR A 73 2.45 15.23 -0.35
N LEU A 74 1.61 14.22 -0.64
CA LEU A 74 1.75 13.36 -1.81
C LEU A 74 1.16 13.97 -3.09
N VAL A 75 0.28 14.96 -2.94
CA VAL A 75 -0.37 15.62 -4.07
C VAL A 75 0.50 16.81 -4.48
N PRO A 76 1.13 16.80 -5.68
CA PRO A 76 1.65 18.03 -6.25
C PRO A 76 0.50 19.03 -6.30
N LEU A 77 0.69 20.24 -5.75
CA LEU A 77 -0.33 21.29 -5.51
C LEU A 77 -1.07 21.83 -6.75
N GLU A 78 -1.22 21.06 -7.81
CA GLU A 78 -2.05 21.45 -8.95
C GLU A 78 -3.48 20.93 -8.74
N LYS A 79 -4.31 21.81 -8.17
CA LYS A 79 -5.76 21.64 -8.04
C LYS A 79 -6.42 21.44 -9.41
N LYS A 80 -6.32 20.25 -9.99
CA LYS A 80 -7.21 19.84 -11.08
C LYS A 80 -8.53 19.43 -10.45
N HIS A 81 -9.54 20.25 -10.68
CA HIS A 81 -10.93 19.99 -10.38
C HIS A 81 -11.34 18.67 -11.05
N ILE A 82 -11.24 17.54 -10.34
CA ILE A 82 -11.73 16.24 -10.82
C ILE A 82 -13.24 16.35 -10.79
N LYS A 83 -13.87 16.70 -11.92
CA LYS A 83 -15.32 16.68 -12.04
C LYS A 83 -15.79 15.24 -11.74
N PRO A 84 -16.75 15.04 -10.83
CA PRO A 84 -17.26 13.70 -10.57
C PRO A 84 -17.79 13.11 -11.88
N LYS A 85 -17.29 11.93 -12.26
CA LYS A 85 -17.74 11.23 -13.47
C LYS A 85 -19.26 11.03 -13.35
N PRO A 86 -20.07 11.49 -14.32
CA PRO A 86 -21.51 11.38 -14.22
C PRO A 86 -21.90 9.90 -14.12
N LYS A 87 -22.76 9.57 -13.13
CA LYS A 87 -23.37 8.24 -13.01
C LYS A 87 -24.14 7.98 -14.29
N THR A 88 -23.64 7.10 -15.15
CA THR A 88 -24.36 6.67 -16.35
C THR A 88 -25.58 5.89 -15.90
N SER A 89 -26.77 6.50 -15.99
CA SER A 89 -28.04 5.78 -15.87
C SER A 89 -28.16 4.86 -17.08
N ARG A 90 -28.20 3.54 -16.86
CA ARG A 90 -28.59 2.58 -17.89
C ARG A 90 -30.03 2.91 -18.30
N LYS A 91 -30.23 3.40 -19.53
CA LYS A 91 -31.57 3.49 -20.12
C LYS A 91 -32.13 2.06 -20.24
N GLN A 92 -33.26 1.82 -19.59
CA GLN A 92 -34.08 0.63 -19.84
C GLN A 92 -34.70 0.76 -21.23
N LEU A 93 -34.66 -0.33 -22.00
CA LEU A 93 -35.36 -0.50 -23.27
C LEU A 93 -36.81 -0.89 -23.02
#